data_AF-A0A7V4UZQ3-F1
#
_entry.id   AF-A0A7V4UZQ3-F1
#
_cell.length_a   1.000
_cell.length_b   1.000
_cell.length_c   1.000
_cell.angle_alpha   90.00
_cell.angle_beta   90.00
_cell.angle_gamma   90.00
#
_symmetry.space_group_name_H-M   'P 1'
#
loop_
_entity.id
_entity.type
_entity.pdbx_description
1 polymer ?
#
loop_
_entity_poly.entity_id
_entity_poly.type
_entity_poly.pdbx_seq_one_letter_code
_entity_poly.pdbx_strand_id
1 'polypeptide(L)'
;MFQKLRSKVSGIVFLIFMFFFSLTIAVTAFIYISEKSLISFIVEKNIANVEETLDKNKEQTLKYLDLEMKQNAKTLSDASVGYILKNDITNLRFLIWPYTKNSRIAMIEISSSKGPIIAFYRNSDRLILTKEIPKSAIEASLKVESSNILSGRKKIGKISVYYKGEAIAVALEEEKKNLVSKLSSFTPNIQSDASNIFLHHFTMLFIALFIIFAATSIMVAVYYKKNKDQNKLTFEKNIELTIALDNLKKAQKQLVESEKLASLGSLVSGISHEINNPVGVALTAITSLNSRCAKISSKLNADELTDVDVNEFIDYTLEAVDIAHRNLKLTSDLVRSFKDISADQQSGQKREIELKIYLEEIFRSLSPEFKQKR
;
A
#
# COMPACT_ATOMS: atom_id res chain seq x y z
N MET A 1 -8.18 -25.32 7.23
CA MET A 1 -8.51 -23.89 7.36
C MET A 1 -7.38 -22.97 6.88
N PHE A 2 -6.15 -23.11 7.38
CA PHE A 2 -4.98 -22.29 6.99
C PHE A 2 -4.60 -22.33 5.50
N GLN A 3 -4.76 -23.47 4.83
CA GLN A 3 -4.45 -23.60 3.39
C GLN A 3 -5.45 -22.83 2.50
N LYS A 4 -6.74 -22.81 2.90
CA LYS A 4 -7.78 -21.97 2.26
C LYS A 4 -7.53 -20.47 2.51
N LEU A 5 -7.04 -20.09 3.69
CA LEU A 5 -6.65 -18.71 3.99
C LEU A 5 -5.44 -18.27 3.13
N ARG A 6 -4.42 -19.13 2.99
CA ARG A 6 -3.23 -18.87 2.15
C ARG A 6 -3.59 -18.66 0.68
N SER A 7 -4.48 -19.49 0.13
CA SER A 7 -5.00 -19.34 -1.22
C SER A 7 -5.78 -18.03 -1.40
N LYS A 8 -6.64 -17.67 -0.43
CA LYS A 8 -7.40 -16.42 -0.47
C LYS A 8 -6.52 -15.18 -0.39
N VAL A 9 -5.55 -15.14 0.52
CA VAL A 9 -4.66 -13.96 0.65
C VAL A 9 -3.74 -13.83 -0.57
N SER A 10 -3.19 -14.94 -1.06
CA SER A 10 -2.42 -14.95 -2.31
C SER A 10 -3.26 -14.47 -3.50
N GLY A 11 -4.54 -14.88 -3.57
CA GLY A 11 -5.46 -14.44 -4.61
C GLY A 11 -5.80 -12.95 -4.53
N ILE A 12 -5.99 -12.41 -3.32
CA ILE A 12 -6.27 -10.98 -3.11
C ILE A 12 -5.06 -10.13 -3.51
N VAL A 13 -3.85 -10.51 -3.09
CA VAL A 13 -2.61 -9.79 -3.47
C VAL A 13 -2.42 -9.81 -4.99
N PHE A 14 -2.70 -10.95 -5.63
CA PHE A 14 -2.63 -11.08 -7.09
C PHE A 14 -3.68 -10.20 -7.80
N LEU A 15 -4.92 -10.16 -7.31
CA LEU A 15 -5.97 -9.30 -7.84
C LEU A 15 -5.63 -7.82 -7.73
N ILE A 16 -5.10 -7.40 -6.58
CA ILE A 16 -4.65 -6.01 -6.35
C ILE A 16 -3.53 -5.66 -7.34
N PHE A 17 -2.56 -6.56 -7.54
CA PHE A 17 -1.50 -6.35 -8.52
C PHE A 17 -2.05 -6.23 -9.95
N MET A 18 -2.94 -7.14 -10.37
CA MET A 18 -3.58 -7.11 -11.69
C MET A 18 -4.36 -5.82 -11.92
N PHE A 19 -5.04 -5.31 -10.89
CA PHE A 19 -5.75 -4.03 -10.95
C PHE A 19 -4.79 -2.86 -11.18
N PHE A 20 -3.74 -2.73 -10.37
CA PHE A 20 -2.76 -1.65 -10.53
C PHE A 20 -1.99 -1.77 -11.85
N PHE A 21 -1.70 -2.98 -12.30
CA PHE A 21 -1.08 -3.25 -13.59
C PHE A 21 -1.95 -2.77 -14.75
N SER A 22 -3.23 -3.16 -14.75
CA SER A 22 -4.21 -2.72 -15.76
C SER A 22 -4.38 -1.19 -15.75
N LEU A 23 -4.48 -0.58 -14.56
CA LEU A 23 -4.59 0.86 -14.41
C LEU A 23 -3.37 1.59 -14.97
N THR A 24 -2.16 1.07 -14.72
CA THR A 24 -0.90 1.66 -15.21
C THR A 24 -0.84 1.62 -16.74
N ILE A 25 -1.25 0.50 -17.36
CA ILE A 25 -1.34 0.37 -18.81
C ILE A 25 -2.36 1.37 -19.38
N ALA A 26 -3.55 1.47 -18.77
CA ALA A 26 -4.60 2.37 -19.23
C ALA A 26 -4.18 3.84 -19.16
N VAL A 27 -3.60 4.27 -18.03
CA VAL A 27 -3.09 5.64 -17.84
C VAL A 27 -1.98 5.95 -18.85
N THR A 28 -1.07 5.00 -19.09
CA THR A 28 0.02 5.19 -20.06
C THR A 28 -0.50 5.33 -21.48
N ALA A 29 -1.43 4.47 -21.90
CA ALA A 29 -2.05 4.56 -23.21
C ALA A 29 -2.78 5.91 -23.38
N PHE A 30 -3.47 6.37 -22.34
CA PHE A 30 -4.15 7.66 -22.34
C PHE A 30 -3.17 8.84 -22.49
N ILE A 31 -2.07 8.85 -21.74
CA ILE A 31 -1.06 9.92 -21.83
C ILE A 31 -0.42 9.91 -23.22
N TYR A 32 -0.05 8.74 -23.75
CA TYR A 32 0.55 8.61 -25.08
C TYR A 32 -0.36 9.18 -26.19
N ILE A 33 -1.65 8.82 -26.16
CA ILE A 33 -2.63 9.32 -27.13
C ILE A 33 -2.80 10.84 -27.00
N SER A 34 -2.88 11.34 -25.76
CA SER A 34 -3.06 12.78 -25.48
C SER A 34 -1.86 13.61 -25.95
N GLU A 35 -0.65 13.16 -25.65
CA GLU A 35 0.59 13.84 -26.05
C GLU A 35 0.75 13.88 -27.57
N LYS A 36 0.47 12.75 -28.24
CA LYS A 36 0.47 12.68 -29.71
C LYS A 36 -0.53 13.66 -30.33
N SER A 37 -1.73 13.76 -29.76
CA SER A 37 -2.77 14.69 -30.20
C SER A 37 -2.37 16.15 -29.99
N LEU A 38 -1.74 16.46 -28.85
CA LEU A 38 -1.32 17.82 -28.50
C LEU A 38 -0.20 18.32 -29.44
N ILE A 39 0.77 17.45 -29.75
CA ILE A 39 1.84 17.77 -30.71
C ILE A 39 1.27 18.05 -32.10
N SER A 40 0.35 17.19 -32.60
CA SER A 40 -0.31 17.42 -33.90
C SER A 40 -1.04 18.76 -33.93
N PHE A 41 -1.83 19.04 -32.89
CA PHE A 41 -2.58 20.29 -32.75
C PHE A 41 -1.68 21.52 -32.76
N ILE A 42 -0.58 21.51 -32.01
CA ILE A 42 0.37 22.63 -31.94
C ILE A 42 1.03 22.86 -33.31
N VAL A 43 1.44 21.78 -33.99
CA VAL A 43 2.08 21.87 -35.30
C VAL A 43 1.11 22.40 -36.35
N GLU A 44 -0.10 21.84 -36.44
CA GLU A 44 -1.14 22.29 -37.37
C GLU A 44 -1.48 23.77 -37.15
N LYS A 45 -1.63 24.18 -35.88
CA LYS A 45 -1.91 25.58 -35.53
C LYS A 45 -0.76 26.51 -35.93
N ASN A 46 0.48 26.09 -35.76
CA ASN A 46 1.64 26.90 -36.17
C ASN A 46 1.76 27.00 -37.69
N ILE A 47 1.50 25.91 -38.42
CA ILE A 47 1.47 25.92 -39.89
C ILE A 47 0.39 26.89 -40.37
N ALA A 48 -0.83 26.81 -39.82
CA ALA A 48 -1.93 27.71 -40.17
C ALA A 48 -1.59 29.19 -39.92
N ASN A 49 -0.95 29.52 -38.79
CA ASN A 49 -0.50 30.88 -38.49
C ASN A 49 0.55 31.40 -39.50
N VAL A 50 1.47 30.53 -39.94
CA VAL A 50 2.48 30.87 -40.95
C VAL A 50 1.82 31.11 -42.31
N GLU A 51 0.88 30.25 -42.71
CA GLU A 51 0.11 30.42 -43.94
C GLU A 51 -0.67 31.74 -43.96
N GLU A 52 -1.38 32.07 -42.88
CA GLU A 52 -2.11 33.33 -42.74
C GLU A 52 -1.19 34.55 -42.86
N THR A 53 0.00 34.48 -42.24
CA THR A 53 0.99 35.56 -42.30
C THR A 53 1.55 35.75 -43.71
N LEU A 54 1.82 34.65 -44.42
CA LEU A 54 2.29 34.68 -45.81
C LEU A 54 1.22 35.25 -46.75
N ASP A 55 -0.05 34.88 -46.55
CA ASP A 55 -1.16 35.41 -47.35
C ASP A 55 -1.36 36.91 -47.13
N LYS A 56 -1.27 37.39 -45.89
CA LYS A 56 -1.27 38.83 -45.57
C LYS A 56 -0.12 39.57 -46.23
N ASN A 57 1.10 39.00 -46.18
CA ASN A 57 2.28 39.60 -46.81
C ASN A 57 2.16 39.67 -48.34
N LYS A 58 1.59 38.62 -48.96
CA LYS A 58 1.29 38.57 -50.39
C LYS A 58 0.30 39.67 -50.77
N GLU A 59 -0.80 39.81 -50.03
CA GLU A 59 -1.81 40.84 -50.26
C GLU A 59 -1.23 42.25 -50.13
N GLN A 60 -0.45 42.51 -49.08
CA GLN A 60 0.22 43.80 -48.88
C GLN A 60 1.18 44.12 -50.03
N THR A 61 2.01 43.16 -50.43
CA THR A 61 2.98 43.34 -51.53
C THR A 61 2.27 43.69 -52.84
N LEU A 62 1.19 42.98 -53.16
CA LEU A 62 0.37 43.27 -54.35
C LEU A 62 -0.30 44.64 -54.27
N LYS A 63 -0.78 45.06 -53.09
CA LYS A 63 -1.40 46.38 -52.87
C LYS A 63 -0.40 47.53 -53.03
N TYR A 64 0.81 47.39 -52.46
CA TYR A 64 1.88 48.38 -52.65
C TYR A 64 2.27 48.49 -54.11
N LEU A 65 2.41 47.36 -54.81
CA LEU A 65 2.70 47.33 -56.24
C LEU A 65 1.59 48.02 -57.04
N ASP A 66 0.32 47.75 -56.74
CA ASP A 66 -0.83 48.39 -57.42
C ASP A 66 -0.81 49.92 -57.27
N LEU A 67 -0.44 50.41 -56.08
CA LEU A 67 -0.38 51.82 -55.73
C LEU A 67 0.80 52.52 -56.43
N GLU A 68 1.99 51.93 -56.35
CA GLU A 68 3.19 52.40 -57.05
C GLU A 68 2.94 52.49 -58.55
N MET A 69 2.31 51.46 -59.14
CA MET A 69 1.95 51.45 -60.55
C MET A 69 0.91 52.52 -60.91
N LYS A 70 -0.10 52.78 -60.06
CA LYS A 70 -1.06 53.88 -60.26
C LYS A 70 -0.36 55.23 -60.30
N GLN A 71 0.54 55.46 -59.35
CA GLN A 71 1.24 56.73 -59.22
C GLN A 71 2.16 56.95 -60.43
N ASN A 72 2.97 55.95 -60.77
CA ASN A 72 3.87 56.00 -61.92
C ASN A 72 3.10 56.17 -63.25
N ALA A 73 2.00 55.43 -63.45
CA ALA A 73 1.20 55.54 -64.67
C ALA A 73 0.47 56.88 -64.79
N LYS A 74 0.02 57.49 -63.67
CA LYS A 74 -0.56 58.84 -63.68
C LYS A 74 0.48 59.89 -64.06
N THR A 75 1.64 59.90 -63.40
CA THR A 75 2.76 60.80 -63.73
C THR A 75 3.15 60.67 -65.20
N LEU A 76 3.23 59.43 -65.71
CA LEU A 76 3.54 59.17 -67.11
C LEU A 76 2.45 59.66 -68.05
N SER A 77 1.18 59.49 -67.70
CA SER A 77 0.03 59.98 -68.46
C SER A 77 0.05 61.50 -68.59
N ASP A 78 0.20 62.20 -67.48
CA ASP A 78 0.23 63.66 -67.43
C ASP A 78 1.40 64.22 -68.26
N ALA A 79 2.59 63.64 -68.12
CA ALA A 79 3.77 64.07 -68.88
C ALA A 79 3.66 63.73 -70.37
N SER A 80 3.06 62.59 -70.73
CA SER A 80 2.90 62.16 -72.12
C SER A 80 1.91 63.03 -72.90
N VAL A 81 0.86 63.57 -72.25
CA VAL A 81 -0.11 64.48 -72.91
C VAL A 81 0.59 65.69 -73.54
N GLY A 82 1.57 66.29 -72.84
CA GLY A 82 2.34 67.43 -73.35
C GLY A 82 3.14 67.10 -74.61
N TYR A 83 3.80 65.93 -74.63
CA TYR A 83 4.58 65.50 -75.79
C TYR A 83 3.71 65.05 -76.97
N ILE A 84 2.56 64.42 -76.71
CA ILE A 84 1.60 64.02 -77.74
C ILE A 84 1.03 65.25 -78.45
N LEU A 85 0.63 66.28 -77.70
CA LEU A 85 0.10 67.52 -78.28
C LEU A 85 1.13 68.25 -79.15
N LYS A 86 2.43 68.13 -78.83
CA LYS A 86 3.54 68.69 -79.59
C LYS A 86 4.05 67.77 -80.72
N ASN A 87 3.46 66.59 -80.90
CA ASN A 87 3.92 65.54 -81.81
C ASN A 87 5.40 65.14 -81.62
N ASP A 88 5.90 65.25 -80.38
CA ASP A 88 7.31 65.03 -80.04
C ASP A 88 7.52 63.59 -79.56
N ILE A 89 7.54 62.69 -80.53
CA ILE A 89 7.66 61.24 -80.31
C ILE A 89 9.03 60.89 -79.71
N THR A 90 10.07 61.65 -80.02
CA THR A 90 11.44 61.40 -79.53
C THR A 90 11.52 61.63 -78.03
N ASN A 91 11.03 62.76 -77.53
CA ASN A 91 11.04 63.03 -76.09
C ASN A 91 10.03 62.17 -75.32
N LEU A 92 8.89 61.84 -75.94
CA LEU A 92 7.96 60.85 -75.38
C LEU A 92 8.64 59.48 -75.18
N ARG A 93 9.48 59.06 -76.14
CA ARG A 93 10.26 57.82 -76.02
C ARG A 93 11.26 57.88 -74.85
N PHE A 94 11.97 59.00 -74.70
CA PHE A 94 12.91 59.19 -73.58
C PHE A 94 12.20 59.20 -72.22
N LEU A 95 11.01 59.79 -72.12
CA LEU A 95 10.19 59.82 -70.91
C LEU A 95 9.73 58.41 -70.48
N ILE A 96 9.34 57.57 -71.46
CA ILE A 96 8.80 56.23 -71.22
C ILE A 96 9.92 55.20 -70.98
N TRP A 97 11.11 55.44 -71.51
CA TRP A 97 12.25 54.53 -71.46
C TRP A 97 12.60 53.98 -70.06
N PRO A 98 12.67 54.80 -68.99
CA PRO A 98 12.95 54.30 -67.63
C PRO A 98 11.92 53.30 -67.13
N TYR A 99 10.64 53.50 -67.46
CA TYR A 99 9.55 52.62 -67.04
C TYR A 99 9.60 51.29 -67.78
N THR A 100 9.97 51.28 -69.05
CA THR A 100 10.13 50.05 -69.84
C THR A 100 11.36 49.21 -69.48
N LYS A 101 12.33 49.77 -68.76
CA LYS A 101 13.43 48.98 -68.17
C LYS A 101 12.96 48.12 -66.99
N ASN A 102 11.86 48.49 -66.35
CA ASN A 102 11.28 47.69 -65.28
C ASN A 102 10.80 46.34 -65.87
N SER A 103 11.41 45.24 -65.43
CA SER A 103 11.11 43.88 -65.90
C SER A 103 9.65 43.45 -65.65
N ARG A 104 8.93 44.17 -64.78
CA ARG A 104 7.53 43.94 -64.41
C ARG A 104 6.53 44.57 -65.39
N ILE A 105 6.97 45.54 -66.20
CA ILE A 105 6.12 46.20 -67.21
C ILE A 105 6.29 45.46 -68.54
N ALA A 106 5.20 44.89 -69.05
CA ALA A 106 5.20 44.16 -70.32
C ALA A 106 5.06 45.12 -71.50
N MET A 107 4.14 46.08 -71.38
CA MET A 107 3.79 47.01 -72.45
C MET A 107 3.19 48.31 -71.90
N ILE A 108 3.45 49.42 -72.57
CA ILE A 108 2.80 50.72 -72.36
C ILE A 108 2.15 51.13 -73.67
N GLU A 109 0.82 51.25 -73.67
CA GLU A 109 0.00 51.63 -74.82
C GLU A 109 -0.57 53.03 -74.60
N ILE A 110 -0.50 53.88 -75.60
CA ILE A 110 -1.10 55.21 -75.64
C ILE A 110 -2.23 55.18 -76.66
N SER A 111 -3.44 55.54 -76.23
CA SER A 111 -4.69 55.39 -76.98
C SER A 111 -5.50 56.70 -77.01
N SER A 112 -6.24 56.93 -78.10
CA SER A 112 -7.25 57.99 -78.19
C SER A 112 -8.66 57.42 -78.05
N SER A 113 -9.68 58.30 -78.10
CA SER A 113 -11.08 57.91 -78.18
C SER A 113 -11.44 57.07 -79.41
N LYS A 114 -10.59 57.06 -80.45
CA LYS A 114 -10.78 56.30 -81.71
C LYS A 114 -9.96 55.01 -81.81
N GLY A 115 -9.10 54.71 -80.83
CA GLY A 115 -8.23 53.52 -80.85
C GLY A 115 -6.78 53.77 -80.39
N PRO A 116 -5.94 52.73 -80.33
CA PRO A 116 -4.52 52.84 -79.97
C PRO A 116 -3.77 53.74 -80.96
N ILE A 117 -2.94 54.65 -80.44
CA ILE A 117 -2.10 55.54 -81.25
C ILE A 117 -0.67 55.00 -81.35
N ILE A 118 -0.09 54.61 -80.21
CA ILE A 118 1.31 54.16 -80.11
C ILE A 118 1.41 53.10 -79.00
N ALA A 119 2.18 52.04 -79.21
CA ALA A 119 2.55 51.09 -78.16
C ALA A 119 4.08 50.95 -78.04
N PHE A 120 4.52 50.77 -76.79
CA PHE A 120 5.90 50.48 -76.40
C PHE A 120 5.93 49.15 -75.68
N TYR A 121 6.68 48.19 -76.19
CA TYR A 121 6.88 46.89 -75.56
C TYR A 121 8.37 46.54 -75.57
N ARG A 122 8.74 45.62 -74.68
CA ARG A 122 10.11 45.15 -74.54
C ARG A 122 10.30 43.87 -75.36
N ASN A 123 11.23 43.89 -76.31
CA ASN A 123 11.70 42.70 -77.01
C ASN A 123 13.23 42.63 -76.91
N SER A 124 13.76 41.61 -76.21
CA SER A 124 15.20 41.32 -76.17
C SER A 124 16.05 42.57 -75.89
N ASP A 125 15.65 43.33 -74.86
CA ASP A 125 16.25 44.60 -74.40
C ASP A 125 16.24 45.79 -75.38
N ARG A 126 15.42 45.72 -76.44
CA ARG A 126 15.10 46.86 -77.30
C ARG A 126 13.64 47.28 -77.16
N LEU A 127 13.42 48.59 -77.17
CA LEU A 127 12.11 49.23 -77.13
C LEU A 127 11.63 49.48 -78.57
N ILE A 128 10.49 48.89 -78.94
CA ILE A 128 9.94 49.04 -80.29
C ILE A 128 8.73 49.99 -80.22
N LEU A 129 8.70 50.97 -81.14
CA LEU A 129 7.61 51.93 -81.33
C LEU A 129 6.78 51.48 -82.54
N THR A 130 5.48 51.29 -82.38
CA THR A 130 4.57 50.96 -83.50
C THR A 130 3.53 52.05 -83.72
N LYS A 131 3.19 52.34 -84.98
CA LYS A 131 2.11 53.28 -85.38
C LYS A 131 0.73 52.63 -85.39
N GLU A 132 0.67 51.32 -85.60
CA GLU A 132 -0.49 50.46 -85.37
C GLU A 132 0.03 49.14 -84.79
N ILE A 133 -0.75 48.53 -83.89
CA ILE A 133 -0.37 47.31 -83.16
C ILE A 133 -0.28 46.15 -84.17
N PRO A 134 0.91 45.60 -84.48
CA PRO A 134 1.01 44.44 -85.35
C PRO A 134 0.44 43.22 -84.61
N LYS A 135 -0.45 42.44 -85.23
CA LYS A 135 -0.93 41.16 -84.65
C LYS A 135 0.24 40.23 -84.27
N SER A 136 1.33 40.26 -85.04
CA SER A 136 2.56 39.52 -84.75
C SER A 136 3.31 39.97 -83.49
N ALA A 137 3.13 41.21 -83.01
CA ALA A 137 3.72 41.67 -81.75
C ALA A 137 2.93 41.17 -80.52
N ILE A 138 1.63 40.88 -80.70
CA ILE A 138 0.81 40.17 -79.72
C ILE A 138 1.31 38.72 -79.63
N GLU A 139 1.60 38.08 -80.76
CA GLU A 139 2.02 36.66 -80.80
C GLU A 139 3.52 36.43 -80.47
N ALA A 140 4.43 37.32 -80.87
CA ALA A 140 5.89 37.09 -80.75
C ALA A 140 6.46 37.27 -79.32
N SER A 141 5.64 37.65 -78.35
CA SER A 141 5.98 37.60 -76.92
C SER A 141 4.95 36.84 -76.07
N LEU A 142 3.93 36.29 -76.73
CA LEU A 142 2.99 35.32 -76.19
C LEU A 142 3.20 34.03 -76.97
N LYS A 143 4.26 33.28 -76.66
CA LYS A 143 4.16 31.82 -76.78
C LYS A 143 3.03 31.43 -75.85
N VAL A 144 1.88 31.24 -76.46
CA VAL A 144 0.65 30.74 -75.85
C VAL A 144 0.93 29.31 -75.40
N GLU A 145 1.49 29.20 -74.20
CA GLU A 145 0.89 28.34 -73.19
C GLU A 145 0.44 29.27 -72.07
N SER A 146 -0.87 29.28 -71.84
CA SER A 146 -1.62 30.13 -70.90
C SER A 146 -1.93 31.57 -71.35
N SER A 147 -3.21 31.86 -71.34
CA SER A 147 -3.88 33.17 -71.30
C SER A 147 -3.44 34.11 -70.16
N ASN A 148 -2.29 33.90 -69.51
CA ASN A 148 -2.01 34.37 -68.14
C ASN A 148 -0.69 35.15 -67.96
N ILE A 149 -0.03 35.62 -69.02
CA ILE A 149 1.22 36.41 -68.87
C ILE A 149 0.93 37.91 -68.69
N LEU A 150 -0.19 38.39 -69.23
CA LEU A 150 -0.66 39.77 -69.06
C LEU A 150 -1.76 39.81 -67.99
N SER A 151 -1.34 39.78 -66.73
CA SER A 151 -2.23 39.69 -65.57
C SER A 151 -3.14 40.89 -65.31
N GLY A 152 -2.95 42.00 -66.03
CA GLY A 152 -3.78 43.18 -65.83
C GLY A 152 -3.47 44.31 -66.80
N ARG A 153 -4.55 44.95 -67.27
CA ARG A 153 -4.51 46.21 -68.01
C ARG A 153 -5.00 47.31 -67.09
N LYS A 154 -4.19 48.35 -66.88
CA LYS A 154 -4.62 49.53 -66.14
C LYS A 154 -4.65 50.74 -67.04
N LYS A 155 -5.86 51.25 -67.29
CA LYS A 155 -6.09 52.45 -68.10
C LYS A 155 -6.14 53.68 -67.19
N ILE A 156 -5.23 54.62 -67.38
CA ILE A 156 -5.20 55.90 -66.67
C ILE A 156 -5.16 57.02 -67.71
N GLY A 157 -6.32 57.63 -67.96
CA GLY A 157 -6.50 58.59 -69.04
C GLY A 157 -6.35 57.94 -70.42
N LYS A 158 -5.39 58.43 -71.21
CA LYS A 158 -5.07 57.92 -72.55
C LYS A 158 -4.04 56.79 -72.55
N ILE A 159 -3.37 56.51 -71.43
CA ILE A 159 -2.35 55.46 -71.33
C ILE A 159 -2.92 54.19 -70.70
N SER A 160 -2.66 53.04 -71.32
CA SER A 160 -2.84 51.71 -70.74
C SER A 160 -1.49 51.08 -70.45
N VAL A 161 -1.22 50.72 -69.20
CA VAL A 161 -0.01 49.97 -68.81
C VAL A 161 -0.40 48.51 -68.57
N TYR A 162 0.34 47.60 -69.17
CA TYR A 162 0.18 46.15 -69.03
C TYR A 162 1.36 45.58 -68.24
N TYR A 163 1.06 44.74 -67.25
CA TYR A 163 2.05 44.27 -66.28
C TYR A 163 1.99 42.76 -66.02
N LYS A 164 3.12 42.22 -65.55
CA LYS A 164 3.35 40.80 -65.24
C LYS A 164 3.13 40.49 -63.75
N GLY A 165 1.99 40.88 -63.18
CA GLY A 165 1.59 40.65 -61.78
C GLY A 165 1.38 39.17 -61.41
N GLU A 166 0.94 38.31 -62.34
CA GLU A 166 0.77 36.86 -62.05
C GLU A 166 2.10 36.19 -61.71
N ALA A 167 3.22 36.61 -62.33
CA ALA A 167 4.53 36.01 -62.08
C ALA A 167 5.02 36.18 -60.63
N ILE A 168 4.70 37.30 -59.97
CA ILE A 168 5.06 37.54 -58.57
C ILE A 168 4.14 36.74 -57.65
N ALA A 169 2.84 36.70 -57.95
CA ALA A 169 1.89 35.91 -57.18
C ALA A 169 2.20 34.41 -57.24
N VAL A 170 2.64 33.91 -58.40
CA VAL A 170 3.08 32.52 -58.61
C VAL A 170 4.38 32.23 -57.84
N ALA A 171 5.38 33.12 -57.92
CA ALA A 171 6.64 32.94 -57.18
C ALA A 171 6.43 32.93 -55.64
N LEU A 172 5.57 33.81 -55.12
CA LEU A 172 5.21 33.84 -53.70
C LEU A 172 4.44 32.57 -53.27
N GLU A 173 3.58 32.03 -54.14
CA GLU A 173 2.85 30.78 -53.86
C GLU A 173 3.80 29.57 -53.84
N GLU A 174 4.78 29.55 -54.73
CA GLU A 174 5.81 28.51 -54.78
C GLU A 174 6.73 28.55 -53.55
N GLU A 175 7.10 29.75 -53.10
CA GLU A 175 7.87 29.95 -51.86
C GLU A 175 7.05 29.53 -50.62
N LYS A 176 5.76 29.91 -50.54
CA LYS A 176 4.83 29.44 -49.50
C LYS A 176 4.77 27.91 -49.45
N LYS A 177 4.59 27.26 -50.60
CA LYS A 177 4.53 25.80 -50.70
C LYS A 177 5.83 25.12 -50.23
N ASN A 178 6.98 25.72 -50.53
CA ASN A 178 8.30 25.21 -50.12
C ASN A 178 8.56 25.40 -48.60
N LEU A 179 8.11 26.52 -48.02
CA LEU A 179 8.19 26.76 -46.58
C LEU A 179 7.27 25.81 -45.78
N VAL A 180 6.02 25.66 -46.22
CA VAL A 180 5.04 24.76 -45.58
C VAL A 180 5.50 23.31 -45.68
N SER A 181 6.05 22.88 -46.82
CA SER A 181 6.56 21.51 -46.98
C SER A 181 7.78 21.24 -46.08
N LYS A 182 8.71 22.21 -45.95
CA LYS A 182 9.82 22.12 -44.99
C LYS A 182 9.31 22.03 -43.55
N LEU A 183 8.36 22.88 -43.14
CA LEU A 183 7.77 22.81 -41.79
C LEU A 183 7.12 21.46 -41.51
N SER A 184 6.35 20.95 -42.47
CA SER A 184 5.67 19.65 -42.37
C SER A 184 6.65 18.48 -42.30
N SER A 185 7.85 18.63 -42.87
CA SER A 185 8.90 17.61 -42.79
C SER A 185 9.55 17.49 -41.40
N PHE A 186 9.46 18.52 -40.55
CA PHE A 186 9.95 18.45 -39.15
C PHE A 186 8.94 17.78 -38.21
N THR A 187 7.65 17.79 -38.55
CA THR A 187 6.56 17.17 -37.77
C THR A 187 6.83 15.70 -37.38
N PRO A 188 7.18 14.79 -38.31
CA PRO A 188 7.42 13.38 -37.96
C PRO A 188 8.61 13.19 -37.02
N ASN A 189 9.66 14.01 -37.13
CA ASN A 189 10.81 13.93 -36.23
C ASN A 189 10.44 14.36 -34.80
N ILE A 190 9.74 15.49 -34.65
CA ILE A 190 9.27 15.97 -33.34
C ILE A 190 8.37 14.93 -32.68
N GLN A 191 7.49 14.30 -33.45
CA GLN A 191 6.56 13.29 -32.94
C GLN A 191 7.27 11.97 -32.58
N SER A 192 8.27 11.58 -33.36
CA SER A 192 9.11 10.40 -33.08
C SER A 192 9.95 10.58 -31.81
N ASP A 193 10.61 11.73 -31.65
CA ASP A 193 11.48 12.00 -30.50
C ASP A 193 10.68 12.03 -29.19
N ALA A 194 9.52 12.70 -29.19
CA ALA A 194 8.62 12.71 -28.04
C ALA A 194 8.13 11.29 -27.68
N SER A 195 7.74 10.50 -28.70
CA SER A 195 7.30 9.10 -28.51
C SER A 195 8.40 8.22 -27.91
N ASN A 196 9.66 8.40 -28.32
CA ASN A 196 10.79 7.62 -27.80
C ASN A 196 11.12 7.97 -26.34
N ILE A 197 11.14 9.26 -26.01
CA ILE A 197 11.35 9.74 -24.65
C ILE A 197 10.25 9.19 -23.73
N PHE A 198 8.98 9.27 -24.16
CA PHE A 198 7.86 8.74 -23.41
C PHE A 198 7.99 7.24 -23.16
N LEU A 199 8.31 6.46 -24.21
CA LEU A 199 8.47 5.01 -24.11
C LEU A 199 9.59 4.62 -23.12
N HIS A 200 10.72 5.35 -23.13
CA HIS A 200 11.82 5.08 -22.20
C HIS A 200 11.45 5.38 -20.74
N HIS A 201 10.78 6.50 -20.47
CA HIS A 201 10.31 6.81 -19.12
C HIS A 201 9.28 5.77 -18.62
N PHE A 202 8.39 5.33 -19.52
CA PHE A 202 7.41 4.29 -19.20
C PHE A 202 8.06 2.95 -18.86
N THR A 203 9.03 2.49 -19.67
CA THR A 203 9.71 1.22 -19.39
C THR A 203 10.49 1.26 -18.08
N MET A 204 11.14 2.39 -17.76
CA MET A 204 11.82 2.60 -16.48
C MET A 204 10.84 2.54 -15.29
N LEU A 205 9.70 3.21 -15.38
CA LEU A 205 8.67 3.19 -14.33
C LEU A 205 8.09 1.79 -14.14
N PHE A 206 7.86 1.07 -15.23
CA PHE A 206 7.37 -0.30 -15.21
C PHE A 206 8.34 -1.25 -14.51
N ILE A 207 9.64 -1.17 -14.83
CA ILE A 207 10.69 -1.96 -14.19
C ILE A 207 10.74 -1.65 -12.69
N ALA A 208 10.68 -0.38 -12.30
CA ALA A 208 10.68 0.03 -10.90
C ALA A 208 9.49 -0.55 -10.12
N LEU A 209 8.27 -0.48 -10.69
CA LEU A 209 7.07 -1.08 -10.09
C LEU A 209 7.17 -2.60 -9.96
N PHE A 210 7.73 -3.27 -10.98
CA PHE A 210 7.93 -4.71 -10.95
C PHE A 210 8.91 -5.13 -9.84
N ILE A 211 10.00 -4.39 -9.65
CA ILE A 211 10.96 -4.63 -8.57
C ILE A 211 10.31 -4.48 -7.19
N ILE A 212 9.51 -3.41 -6.99
CA ILE A 212 8.77 -3.18 -5.74
C ILE A 212 7.78 -4.32 -5.47
N PHE A 213 7.07 -4.77 -6.50
CA PHE A 213 6.15 -5.90 -6.38
C PHE A 213 6.87 -7.21 -6.03
N ALA A 214 7.98 -7.51 -6.69
CA ALA A 214 8.79 -8.70 -6.37
C ALA A 214 9.31 -8.66 -4.92
N ALA A 215 9.83 -7.51 -4.47
CA ALA A 215 10.32 -7.32 -3.11
C ALA A 215 9.21 -7.50 -2.06
N THR A 216 8.04 -6.89 -2.28
CA THR A 216 6.89 -7.04 -1.38
C THR A 216 6.36 -8.47 -1.32
N SER A 217 6.29 -9.17 -2.46
CA SER A 217 5.90 -10.57 -2.53
C SER A 217 6.86 -11.49 -1.75
N ILE A 218 8.17 -11.30 -1.89
CA ILE A 218 9.20 -12.04 -1.14
C ILE A 218 9.06 -11.75 0.36
N MET A 219 8.94 -10.47 0.75
CA MET A 219 8.79 -10.07 2.16
C MET A 219 7.56 -10.73 2.79
N VAL A 220 6.43 -10.73 2.10
CA VAL A 220 5.19 -11.38 2.54
C VAL A 220 5.39 -12.88 2.71
N ALA A 221 6.05 -13.55 1.77
CA ALA A 221 6.33 -14.99 1.86
C ALA A 221 7.22 -15.33 3.09
N VAL A 222 8.26 -14.55 3.34
CA VAL A 222 9.14 -14.70 4.51
C VAL A 222 8.37 -14.48 5.81
N TYR A 223 7.55 -13.42 5.86
CA TYR A 223 6.70 -13.11 7.02
C TYR A 223 5.73 -14.26 7.34
N TYR A 224 5.06 -14.81 6.33
CA TYR A 224 4.16 -15.96 6.50
C TYR A 224 4.87 -17.20 7.02
N LYS A 225 6.09 -17.49 6.54
CA LYS A 225 6.89 -18.62 7.02
C LYS A 225 7.25 -18.44 8.50
N LYS A 226 7.78 -17.27 8.86
CA LYS A 226 8.15 -16.94 10.24
C LYS A 226 6.96 -17.07 11.20
N ASN A 227 5.79 -16.55 10.81
CA ASN A 227 4.61 -16.59 11.67
C ASN A 227 4.08 -18.03 11.86
N LYS A 228 4.19 -18.88 10.83
CA LYS A 228 3.85 -20.31 10.94
C LYS A 228 4.75 -21.04 11.93
N ASP A 229 6.06 -20.81 11.85
CA ASP A 229 7.04 -21.46 12.72
C ASP A 229 6.88 -21.02 14.18
N GLN A 230 6.61 -19.73 14.42
CA GLN A 230 6.27 -19.19 15.74
C GLN A 230 5.02 -19.85 16.33
N ASN A 231 3.93 -19.96 15.57
CA ASN A 231 2.71 -20.61 16.04
C ASN A 231 2.94 -22.08 16.40
N LYS A 232 3.76 -22.81 15.62
CA LYS A 232 4.11 -24.19 15.93
C LYS A 232 4.89 -24.29 17.25
N LEU A 233 5.90 -23.44 17.43
CA LEU A 233 6.69 -23.39 18.66
C LEU A 233 5.84 -23.01 19.88
N THR A 234 4.95 -22.03 19.74
CA THR A 234 4.02 -21.64 20.82
C THR A 234 3.07 -22.78 21.17
N PHE A 235 2.60 -23.54 20.18
CA PHE A 235 1.75 -24.70 20.42
C PHE A 235 2.50 -25.82 21.16
N GLU A 236 3.73 -26.14 20.75
CA GLU A 236 4.60 -27.10 21.44
C GLU A 236 4.86 -26.69 22.89
N LYS A 237 5.21 -25.41 23.13
CA LYS A 237 5.41 -24.88 24.48
C LYS A 237 4.15 -24.93 25.35
N ASN A 238 2.98 -24.67 24.78
CA ASN A 238 1.71 -24.77 25.51
C ASN A 238 1.41 -26.21 25.94
N ILE A 239 1.71 -27.19 25.09
CA ILE A 239 1.59 -28.61 25.45
C ILE A 239 2.55 -28.96 26.59
N GLU A 240 3.83 -28.59 26.46
CA GLU A 240 4.84 -28.84 27.49
C GLU A 240 4.45 -28.21 28.83
N LEU A 241 3.99 -26.96 28.83
CA LEU A 241 3.52 -26.26 30.02
C LEU A 241 2.30 -26.94 30.63
N THR A 242 1.37 -27.42 29.82
CA THR A 242 0.18 -28.14 30.29
C THR A 242 0.57 -29.45 30.98
N ILE A 243 1.52 -30.19 30.41
CA ILE A 243 2.05 -31.42 31.01
C ILE A 243 2.79 -31.12 32.32
N ALA A 244 3.64 -30.09 32.35
CA ALA A 244 4.36 -29.68 33.55
C ALA A 244 3.40 -29.28 34.67
N LEU A 245 2.32 -28.54 34.36
CA LEU A 245 1.28 -28.17 35.32
C LEU A 245 0.52 -29.39 35.87
N ASP A 246 0.19 -30.36 35.02
CA ASP A 246 -0.47 -31.59 35.47
C ASP A 246 0.43 -32.41 36.40
N ASN A 247 1.71 -32.55 36.05
CA ASN A 247 2.72 -33.21 36.89
C ASN A 247 2.90 -32.50 38.24
N LEU A 248 2.95 -31.16 38.24
CA LEU A 248 3.04 -30.37 39.47
C LEU A 248 1.83 -30.60 40.38
N LYS A 249 0.61 -30.60 39.80
CA LYS A 249 -0.62 -30.90 40.56
C LYS A 249 -0.61 -32.30 41.16
N LYS A 250 -0.14 -33.30 40.41
CA LYS A 250 0.00 -34.68 40.90
C LYS A 250 1.00 -34.78 42.05
N ALA A 251 2.17 -34.16 41.91
CA ALA A 251 3.19 -34.12 42.96
C ALA A 251 2.66 -33.41 44.23
N GLN A 252 1.98 -32.28 44.07
CA GLN A 252 1.36 -31.57 45.20
C GLN A 252 0.34 -32.44 45.94
N LYS A 253 -0.51 -33.17 45.21
CA LYS A 253 -1.48 -34.08 45.82
C LYS A 253 -0.78 -35.20 46.62
N GLN A 254 0.27 -35.78 46.06
CA GLN A 254 1.08 -36.80 46.75
C GLN A 254 1.75 -36.25 48.01
N LEU A 255 2.27 -35.01 47.97
CA LEU A 255 2.87 -34.37 49.15
C LEU A 255 1.83 -34.17 50.25
N VAL A 256 0.64 -33.67 49.93
CA VAL A 256 -0.45 -33.52 50.91
C VAL A 256 -0.86 -34.86 51.51
N GLU A 257 -0.92 -35.92 50.71
CA GLU A 257 -1.24 -37.27 51.19
C GLU A 257 -0.13 -37.84 52.09
N SER A 258 1.14 -37.62 51.73
CA SER A 258 2.30 -38.00 52.54
C SER A 258 2.30 -37.27 53.89
N GLU A 259 2.01 -35.96 53.89
CA GLU A 259 1.92 -35.16 55.11
C GLU A 259 0.77 -35.63 56.02
N LYS A 260 -0.38 -35.99 55.44
CA LYS A 260 -1.49 -36.61 56.19
C LYS A 260 -1.07 -37.92 56.84
N LEU A 261 -0.38 -38.81 56.11
CA LEU A 261 0.09 -40.09 56.63
C LEU A 261 1.16 -39.90 57.72
N ALA A 262 2.07 -38.94 57.56
CA ALA A 262 3.06 -38.61 58.57
C ALA A 262 2.41 -38.06 59.86
N SER A 263 1.42 -37.17 59.72
CA SER A 263 0.64 -36.64 60.85
C SER A 263 -0.13 -37.75 61.57
N LEU A 264 -0.79 -38.64 60.83
CA LEU A 264 -1.48 -39.80 61.38
C LEU A 264 -0.51 -40.75 62.09
N GLY A 265 0.67 -41.01 61.52
CA GLY A 265 1.71 -41.84 62.13
C GLY A 265 2.22 -41.26 63.46
N SER A 266 2.45 -39.94 63.52
CA SER A 266 2.83 -39.26 64.76
C SER A 266 1.73 -39.34 65.82
N LEU A 267 0.46 -39.21 65.42
CA LEU A 267 -0.69 -39.32 66.31
C LEU A 267 -0.82 -40.75 66.88
N VAL A 268 -0.71 -41.77 66.01
CA VAL A 268 -0.75 -43.19 66.41
C VAL A 268 0.37 -43.52 67.40
N SER A 269 1.58 -43.01 67.16
CA SER A 269 2.72 -43.22 68.06
C SER A 269 2.49 -42.58 69.45
N GLY A 270 1.95 -41.36 69.51
CA GLY A 270 1.61 -40.70 70.79
C GLY A 270 0.56 -41.47 71.58
N ILE A 271 -0.53 -41.87 70.91
CA ILE A 271 -1.62 -42.64 71.53
C ILE A 271 -1.17 -44.03 71.98
N SER A 272 -0.28 -44.68 71.24
CA SER A 272 0.30 -45.96 71.66
C SER A 272 1.04 -45.83 72.99
N HIS A 273 1.80 -44.74 73.18
CA HIS A 273 2.47 -44.47 74.46
C HIS A 273 1.49 -44.18 75.59
N GLU A 274 0.45 -43.39 75.33
CA GLU A 274 -0.56 -43.06 76.33
C GLU A 274 -1.46 -44.24 76.71
N ILE A 275 -1.69 -45.19 75.81
CA ILE A 275 -2.38 -46.47 76.09
C ILE A 275 -1.48 -47.40 76.89
N ASN A 276 -0.21 -47.53 76.51
CA ASN A 276 0.70 -48.48 77.14
C ASN A 276 0.95 -48.19 78.62
N ASN A 277 0.98 -46.92 79.03
CA ASN A 277 1.21 -46.53 80.43
C ASN A 277 0.14 -47.08 81.41
N PRO A 278 -1.16 -46.76 81.28
CA PRO A 278 -2.19 -47.31 82.15
C PRO A 278 -2.32 -48.83 82.03
N VAL A 279 -2.15 -49.40 80.83
CA VAL A 279 -2.12 -50.86 80.65
C VAL A 279 -1.01 -51.50 81.50
N GLY A 280 0.19 -50.90 81.49
CA GLY A 280 1.31 -51.35 82.31
C GLY A 280 0.98 -51.31 83.81
N VAL A 281 0.40 -50.21 84.29
CA VAL A 281 0.01 -50.07 85.71
C VAL A 281 -1.05 -51.10 86.10
N ALA A 282 -2.07 -51.31 85.26
CA ALA A 282 -3.09 -52.32 85.50
C ALA A 282 -2.50 -53.73 85.53
N LEU A 283 -1.59 -54.05 84.61
CA LEU A 283 -0.91 -55.33 84.54
C LEU A 283 -0.04 -55.57 85.79
N THR A 284 0.68 -54.55 86.27
CA THR A 284 1.47 -54.66 87.51
C THR A 284 0.58 -54.92 88.72
N ALA A 285 -0.54 -54.21 88.85
CA ALA A 285 -1.51 -54.44 89.92
C ALA A 285 -2.06 -55.87 89.92
N ILE A 286 -2.48 -56.37 88.74
CA ILE A 286 -2.99 -57.74 88.57
C ILE A 286 -1.89 -58.77 88.85
N THR A 287 -0.66 -58.55 88.38
CA THR A 287 0.46 -59.49 88.59
C THR A 287 0.83 -59.58 90.07
N SER A 288 0.83 -58.44 90.78
CA SER A 288 1.08 -58.40 92.21
C SER A 288 -0.04 -59.05 93.01
N LEU A 289 -1.30 -58.83 92.61
CA LEU A 289 -2.45 -59.52 93.17
C LEU A 289 -2.33 -61.04 93.01
N ASN A 290 -1.96 -61.53 91.82
CA ASN A 290 -1.78 -62.95 91.57
C ASN A 290 -0.70 -63.57 92.47
N SER A 291 0.39 -62.82 92.71
CA SER A 291 1.45 -63.23 93.64
C SER A 291 0.96 -63.30 95.10
N ARG A 292 0.08 -62.39 95.51
CA ARG A 292 -0.59 -62.41 96.83
C ARG A 292 -1.59 -63.56 96.96
N CYS A 293 -2.37 -63.85 95.92
CA CYS A 293 -3.26 -65.02 95.86
C CYS A 293 -2.47 -66.32 96.07
N ALA A 294 -1.32 -66.47 95.41
CA ALA A 294 -0.45 -67.63 95.57
C ALA A 294 0.06 -67.76 97.02
N LYS A 295 0.47 -66.66 97.66
CA LYS A 295 0.91 -66.67 99.07
C LYS A 295 -0.18 -67.08 100.04
N ILE A 296 -1.40 -66.55 99.88
CA ILE A 296 -2.55 -66.91 100.73
C ILE A 296 -2.94 -68.37 100.52
N SER A 297 -2.96 -68.84 99.28
CA SER A 297 -3.21 -70.26 98.97
C SER A 297 -2.19 -71.17 99.66
N SER A 298 -0.91 -70.83 99.63
CA SER A 298 0.13 -71.58 100.35
C SER A 298 -0.07 -71.59 101.87
N LYS A 299 -0.38 -70.44 102.49
CA LYS A 299 -0.65 -70.35 103.94
C LYS A 299 -1.87 -71.15 104.36
N LEU A 300 -2.92 -71.14 103.54
CA LEU A 300 -4.13 -71.94 103.76
C LEU A 300 -3.82 -73.44 103.71
N ASN A 301 -3.04 -73.89 102.71
CA ASN A 301 -2.66 -75.31 102.58
C ASN A 301 -1.71 -75.79 103.69
N ALA A 302 -0.95 -74.89 104.31
CA ALA A 302 -0.06 -75.19 105.43
C ALA A 302 -0.78 -75.14 106.79
N ASP A 303 -2.08 -74.79 106.84
CA ASP A 303 -2.86 -74.58 108.06
C ASP A 303 -2.29 -73.46 108.97
N GLU A 304 -1.56 -72.51 108.38
CA GLU A 304 -0.91 -71.36 109.05
C GLU A 304 -1.66 -70.04 108.81
N LEU A 305 -2.87 -70.09 108.25
CA LEU A 305 -3.63 -68.91 107.88
C LEU A 305 -4.26 -68.23 109.11
N THR A 306 -4.06 -66.92 109.23
CA THR A 306 -4.65 -66.12 110.32
C THR A 306 -5.73 -65.18 109.81
N ASP A 307 -6.64 -64.73 110.69
CA ASP A 307 -7.64 -63.71 110.36
C ASP A 307 -7.01 -62.39 109.91
N VAL A 308 -5.81 -62.06 110.42
CA VAL A 308 -5.05 -60.87 109.99
C VAL A 308 -4.60 -61.01 108.55
N ASP A 309 -4.08 -62.19 108.16
CA ASP A 309 -3.66 -62.47 106.78
C ASP A 309 -4.83 -62.38 105.79
N VAL A 310 -6.02 -62.86 106.19
CA VAL A 310 -7.24 -62.79 105.37
C VAL A 310 -7.67 -61.34 105.15
N ASN A 311 -7.71 -60.54 106.22
CA ASN A 311 -8.10 -59.14 106.11
C ASN A 311 -7.08 -58.32 105.28
N GLU A 312 -5.77 -58.49 105.49
CA GLU A 312 -4.75 -57.83 104.68
C GLU A 312 -4.84 -58.23 103.20
N PHE A 313 -5.16 -59.49 102.92
CA PHE A 313 -5.37 -59.96 101.55
C PHE A 313 -6.60 -59.34 100.90
N ILE A 314 -7.73 -59.27 101.61
CA ILE A 314 -8.96 -58.65 101.10
C ILE A 314 -8.71 -57.17 100.80
N ASP A 315 -8.10 -56.43 101.73
CA ASP A 315 -7.79 -55.01 101.55
C ASP A 315 -6.87 -54.78 100.34
N TYR A 316 -5.78 -55.57 100.24
CA TYR A 316 -4.88 -55.51 99.10
C TYR A 316 -5.56 -55.87 97.77
N THR A 317 -6.46 -56.85 97.79
CA THR A 317 -7.21 -57.27 96.60
C THR A 317 -8.13 -56.17 96.11
N LEU A 318 -8.87 -55.53 97.01
CA LEU A 318 -9.76 -54.43 96.67
C LEU A 318 -8.97 -53.27 96.07
N GLU A 319 -7.83 -52.91 96.67
CA GLU A 319 -6.96 -51.85 96.14
C GLU A 319 -6.38 -52.20 94.76
N ALA A 320 -5.85 -53.41 94.59
CA ALA A 320 -5.25 -53.85 93.33
C ALA A 320 -6.29 -53.92 92.18
N VAL A 321 -7.50 -54.42 92.46
CA VAL A 321 -8.60 -54.48 91.50
C VAL A 321 -9.06 -53.09 91.10
N ASP A 322 -9.17 -52.17 92.06
CA ASP A 322 -9.57 -50.78 91.82
C ASP A 322 -8.52 -50.01 90.98
N ILE A 323 -7.22 -50.19 91.27
CA ILE A 323 -6.13 -49.65 90.44
C ILE A 323 -6.21 -50.19 89.01
N ALA A 324 -6.37 -51.51 88.84
CA ALA A 324 -6.47 -52.13 87.54
C ALA A 324 -7.71 -51.64 86.76
N HIS A 325 -8.86 -51.59 87.42
CA HIS A 325 -10.12 -51.14 86.81
C HIS A 325 -10.04 -49.69 86.33
N ARG A 326 -9.54 -48.76 87.15
CA ARG A 326 -9.38 -47.35 86.74
C ARG A 326 -8.48 -47.19 85.53
N ASN A 327 -7.35 -47.88 85.51
CA ASN A 327 -6.39 -47.77 84.42
C ASN A 327 -6.91 -48.41 83.13
N LEU A 328 -7.57 -49.57 83.21
CA LEU A 328 -8.23 -50.19 82.05
C LEU A 328 -9.39 -49.33 81.52
N LYS A 329 -10.13 -48.66 82.40
CA LYS A 329 -11.17 -47.70 82.02
C LYS A 329 -10.58 -46.51 81.26
N LEU A 330 -9.48 -45.92 81.78
CA LEU A 330 -8.75 -44.86 81.09
C LEU A 330 -8.26 -45.30 79.71
N THR A 331 -7.68 -46.50 79.60
CA THR A 331 -7.27 -47.09 78.31
C THR A 331 -8.44 -47.20 77.34
N SER A 332 -9.59 -47.69 77.80
CA SER A 332 -10.79 -47.80 76.95
C SER A 332 -11.27 -46.43 76.46
N ASP A 333 -11.19 -45.40 77.30
CA ASP A 333 -11.63 -44.05 76.95
C ASP A 333 -10.64 -43.40 75.94
N LEU A 334 -9.33 -43.65 76.08
CA LEU A 334 -8.29 -43.25 75.11
C LEU A 334 -8.51 -43.91 73.74
N VAL A 335 -8.78 -45.22 73.69
CA VAL A 335 -9.06 -45.94 72.44
C VAL A 335 -10.31 -45.41 71.75
N ARG A 336 -11.36 -45.07 72.52
CA ARG A 336 -12.60 -44.50 71.97
C ARG A 336 -12.34 -43.12 71.38
N SER A 337 -11.69 -42.22 72.12
CA SER A 337 -11.31 -40.89 71.63
C SER A 337 -10.47 -40.95 70.36
N PHE A 338 -9.49 -41.88 70.30
CA PHE A 338 -8.68 -42.09 69.10
C PHE A 338 -9.52 -42.50 67.88
N LYS A 339 -10.48 -43.40 68.07
CA LYS A 339 -11.37 -43.86 67.00
C LYS A 339 -12.22 -42.70 66.46
N ASP A 340 -12.71 -41.83 67.33
CA ASP A 340 -13.51 -40.67 66.97
C ASP A 340 -12.66 -39.63 66.18
N ILE A 341 -11.44 -39.35 66.63
CA ILE A 341 -10.50 -38.44 65.92
C ILE A 341 -10.07 -39.01 64.56
N SER A 342 -9.80 -40.32 64.49
CA SER A 342 -9.38 -41.00 63.25
C SER A 342 -10.51 -41.01 62.20
N ALA A 343 -11.75 -41.17 62.63
CA ALA A 343 -12.92 -41.10 61.76
C ALA A 343 -13.15 -39.67 61.22
N ASP A 344 -12.96 -38.66 62.07
CA ASP A 344 -13.09 -37.25 61.69
C ASP A 344 -11.99 -36.82 60.69
N GLN A 345 -10.74 -37.27 60.85
CA GLN A 345 -9.67 -36.98 59.89
C GLN A 345 -9.85 -37.65 58.51
N GLN A 346 -10.50 -38.81 58.45
CA GLN A 346 -10.79 -39.49 57.17
C GLN A 346 -11.95 -38.86 56.39
N SER A 347 -12.97 -38.34 57.08
CA SER A 347 -14.18 -37.86 56.40
C SER A 347 -14.03 -36.44 55.84
N GLY A 348 -13.17 -35.59 56.44
CA GLY A 348 -13.02 -34.19 56.05
C GLY A 348 -14.34 -33.40 56.04
N GLN A 349 -15.40 -33.94 56.66
CA GLN A 349 -16.72 -33.34 56.64
C GLN A 349 -16.79 -32.21 57.66
N LYS A 350 -17.26 -31.05 57.20
CA LYS A 350 -17.67 -29.98 58.11
C LYS A 350 -18.86 -30.47 58.91
N ARG A 351 -18.72 -30.54 60.23
CA ARG A 351 -19.81 -30.83 61.18
C ARG A 351 -20.16 -29.59 61.99
N GLU A 352 -21.44 -29.37 62.23
CA GLU A 352 -21.86 -28.47 63.29
C GLU A 352 -21.54 -29.10 64.64
N ILE A 353 -20.95 -28.31 65.53
CA ILE A 353 -20.58 -28.74 66.88
C ILE A 353 -21.20 -27.81 67.90
N GLU A 354 -21.73 -28.38 68.98
CA GLU A 354 -22.09 -27.62 70.16
C GLU A 354 -20.80 -27.28 70.93
N LEU A 355 -20.32 -26.05 70.75
CA LEU A 355 -19.02 -25.59 71.24
C LEU A 355 -18.82 -25.85 72.74
N LYS A 356 -19.88 -25.72 73.54
CA LYS A 356 -19.84 -25.95 74.99
C LYS A 356 -19.53 -27.41 75.32
N ILE A 357 -20.26 -28.36 74.73
CA ILE A 357 -20.06 -29.80 74.95
C ILE A 357 -18.65 -30.20 74.50
N TYR A 358 -18.22 -29.72 73.34
CA TYR A 358 -16.91 -30.05 72.78
C TYR A 358 -15.75 -29.55 73.67
N LEU A 359 -15.86 -28.32 74.19
CA LEU A 359 -14.87 -27.77 75.13
C LEU A 359 -14.87 -28.53 76.46
N GLU A 360 -16.05 -28.89 76.98
CA GLU A 360 -16.16 -29.68 78.22
C GLU A 360 -15.53 -31.07 78.10
N GLU A 361 -15.65 -31.72 76.93
CA GLU A 361 -14.98 -32.98 76.62
C GLU A 361 -13.45 -32.85 76.59
N ILE A 362 -12.93 -31.81 75.92
CA ILE A 362 -11.48 -31.50 75.90
C ILE A 362 -10.95 -31.20 77.31
N PHE A 363 -11.68 -30.43 78.11
CA PHE A 363 -11.28 -30.13 79.49
C PHE A 363 -11.28 -31.38 80.37
N ARG A 364 -12.23 -32.30 80.19
CA ARG A 364 -12.25 -33.59 80.91
C ARG A 364 -11.08 -34.48 80.49
N SER A 365 -10.72 -34.51 79.21
CA SER A 365 -9.61 -35.33 78.72
C SER A 365 -8.24 -34.80 79.14
N LEU A 366 -8.08 -33.48 79.27
CA LEU A 366 -6.83 -32.83 79.70
C LEU A 366 -6.70 -32.70 81.23
N SER A 367 -7.80 -32.82 81.98
CA SER A 367 -7.79 -32.73 83.45
C SER A 367 -6.77 -33.64 84.17
N PRO A 368 -6.44 -34.86 83.68
CA PRO A 368 -5.40 -35.69 84.28
C PRO A 368 -3.98 -35.10 84.16
N GLU A 369 -3.64 -34.49 83.02
CA GLU A 369 -2.31 -33.87 82.80
C GLU A 369 -2.11 -32.64 83.69
N PHE A 370 -3.16 -31.86 83.92
CA PHE A 370 -3.10 -30.68 84.79
C PHE A 370 -2.97 -31.04 86.29
N LYS A 371 -3.24 -32.28 86.69
CA LYS A 371 -3.06 -32.75 88.07
C LYS A 371 -1.65 -33.29 88.37
N GLN A 372 -0.86 -33.65 87.35
CA GLN A 372 0.51 -34.17 87.55
C GLN A 372 1.60 -33.08 87.62
N LYS A 373 1.28 -31.81 87.37
CA LYS A 373 2.22 -30.68 87.40
C LYS A 373 2.12 -29.78 88.67
N ARG A 374 1.84 -30.37 89.83
CA ARG A 374 1.96 -29.65 91.11
C ARG A 374 3.10 -30.19 91.96
#